data_AF-A0A9P5TBW4-F1
#
_entry.id   AF-A0A9P5TBW4-F1
#
_cell.length_a   1.000
_cell.length_b   1.000
_cell.length_c   1.000
_cell.angle_alpha   90.00
_cell.angle_beta   90.00
_cell.angle_gamma   90.00
#
_symmetry.space_group_name_H-M   'P 1'
#
loop_
_entity.id
_entity.type
_entity.pdbx_description
1 polymer ?
#
loop_
_entity_poly.entity_id
_entity_poly.type
_entity_poly.pdbx_seq_one_letter_code
_entity_poly.pdbx_strand_id
1 'polypeptide(L)'
;MADKQEDAEDFAAINTPGYKPAAGKTVDEYRSLDAGDESLARWKASLGLDAATSGDKSVPKLTLLTLELTSPTLPEGKSLEIDLSSKEKREYFEKNAIQVKEGASYKAIITYKVNHSIVTGARYIQVIKRGPFKEKVEAMLGSYSADPNPRSTEVISDEFPSGLVARSTYTVTSKVIDIDNQVWLDWKWQLKIAKDW
;
A
#
# COMPACT_ATOMS: atom_id res chain seq x y z
N MET A 1 26.94 2.03 2.89
CA MET A 1 26.76 0.58 2.63
C MET A 1 25.87 -0.07 3.69
N ALA A 2 25.97 0.30 4.98
CA ALA A 2 25.05 -0.18 6.03
C ALA A 2 23.58 0.25 5.84
N ASP A 3 23.33 1.52 5.48
CA ASP A 3 21.99 2.10 5.30
C ASP A 3 21.11 1.31 4.31
N LYS A 4 21.65 0.98 3.12
CA LYS A 4 20.95 0.18 2.10
C LYS A 4 20.63 -1.25 2.52
N GLN A 5 21.40 -1.83 3.45
CA GLN A 5 21.23 -3.21 3.87
C GLN A 5 20.18 -3.30 4.99
N GLU A 6 20.15 -2.33 5.89
CA GLU A 6 19.09 -2.18 6.90
C GLU A 6 17.72 -1.92 6.26
N ASP A 7 17.66 -1.11 5.19
CA ASP A 7 16.42 -0.89 4.44
C ASP A 7 15.90 -2.18 3.76
N ALA A 8 16.79 -3.08 3.33
CA ALA A 8 16.36 -4.33 2.69
C ALA A 8 15.69 -5.29 3.68
N GLU A 9 16.25 -5.42 4.89
CA GLU A 9 15.70 -6.27 5.95
C GLU A 9 14.41 -5.68 6.54
N ASP A 10 14.35 -4.35 6.67
CA ASP A 10 13.16 -3.63 7.13
C ASP A 10 11.93 -3.89 6.27
N PHE A 11 12.13 -3.92 4.95
CA PHE A 11 11.04 -4.05 4.00
C PHE A 11 10.89 -5.48 3.45
N ALA A 12 11.59 -6.47 4.02
CA ALA A 12 11.39 -7.87 3.67
C ALA A 12 9.97 -8.32 4.05
N ALA A 13 9.20 -8.84 3.10
CA ALA A 13 7.85 -9.34 3.38
C ALA A 13 7.88 -10.46 4.41
N ILE A 14 6.92 -10.48 5.34
CA ILE A 14 6.73 -11.62 6.24
C ILE A 14 6.24 -12.80 5.41
N ASN A 15 7.10 -13.81 5.24
CA ASN A 15 6.73 -15.02 4.51
C ASN A 15 5.94 -15.96 5.42
N THR A 16 4.74 -16.37 4.99
CA THR A 16 3.97 -17.40 5.68
C THR A 16 4.70 -18.75 5.58
N PRO A 17 5.06 -19.40 6.70
CA PRO A 17 5.77 -20.67 6.67
C PRO A 17 5.00 -21.72 5.85
N GLY A 18 5.62 -22.25 4.79
CA GLY A 18 5.03 -23.29 3.94
C GLY A 18 4.23 -22.80 2.73
N TYR A 19 3.97 -21.49 2.60
CA TYR A 19 3.35 -20.96 1.38
C TYR A 19 4.39 -20.85 0.26
N LYS A 20 4.11 -21.50 -0.88
CA LYS A 20 4.93 -21.40 -2.09
C LYS A 20 4.14 -20.65 -3.16
N PRO A 21 4.61 -19.48 -3.64
CA PRO A 21 3.97 -18.82 -4.78
C PRO A 21 3.84 -19.79 -5.94
N ALA A 22 2.67 -19.83 -6.57
CA ALA A 22 2.51 -20.52 -7.84
C ALA A 22 3.37 -19.81 -8.90
N ALA A 23 3.86 -20.54 -9.90
CA ALA A 23 4.58 -19.94 -11.01
C ALA A 23 3.73 -18.83 -11.65
N GLY A 24 4.29 -17.63 -11.79
CA GLY A 24 3.62 -16.51 -12.42
C GLY A 24 3.22 -16.88 -13.85
N LYS A 25 1.93 -16.85 -14.14
CA LYS A 25 1.38 -17.00 -15.49
C LYS A 25 0.83 -15.67 -15.95
N THR A 26 1.00 -15.36 -17.23
CA THR A 26 0.43 -14.17 -17.83
C THR A 26 -1.08 -14.31 -18.02
N VAL A 27 -1.79 -13.19 -18.15
CA VAL A 27 -3.24 -13.17 -18.43
C VAL A 27 -3.58 -13.96 -19.70
N ASP A 28 -2.72 -13.89 -20.72
CA ASP A 28 -2.91 -14.58 -22.00
C ASP A 28 -2.79 -16.10 -21.85
N GLU A 29 -1.83 -16.57 -21.04
CA GLU A 29 -1.71 -17.98 -20.67
C GLU A 29 -2.93 -18.46 -19.87
N TYR A 30 -3.43 -17.65 -18.93
CA TYR A 30 -4.66 -17.99 -18.18
C TYR A 30 -5.89 -18.10 -19.09
N ARG A 31 -5.96 -17.33 -20.17
CA ARG A 31 -7.04 -17.41 -21.17
C ARG A 31 -6.93 -18.64 -22.06
N SER A 32 -5.71 -18.98 -22.47
CA SER A 32 -5.43 -20.11 -23.36
C SER A 32 -5.58 -21.47 -22.68
N LEU A 33 -5.35 -21.52 -21.37
CA LEU A 33 -5.65 -22.70 -20.56
C LEU A 33 -7.16 -22.97 -20.57
N ASP A 34 -7.55 -24.19 -20.95
CA ASP A 34 -8.94 -24.67 -20.86
C ASP A 34 -9.96 -23.86 -21.70
N ALA A 35 -9.53 -23.31 -22.83
CA ALA A 35 -10.38 -22.51 -23.73
C ALA A 35 -11.64 -23.26 -24.24
N GLY A 36 -11.67 -24.59 -24.16
CA GLY A 36 -12.82 -25.42 -24.50
C GLY A 36 -13.88 -25.58 -23.40
N ASP A 37 -13.65 -25.03 -22.20
CA ASP A 37 -14.57 -25.15 -21.05
C ASP A 37 -15.32 -23.84 -20.82
N GLU A 38 -16.61 -23.82 -21.17
CA GLU A 38 -17.49 -22.65 -20.98
C GLU A 38 -17.65 -22.23 -19.51
N SER A 39 -17.62 -23.17 -18.57
CA SER A 39 -17.77 -22.86 -17.15
C SER A 39 -16.53 -22.15 -16.63
N LEU A 40 -15.35 -22.62 -17.01
CA LEU A 40 -14.09 -21.95 -16.69
C LEU A 40 -13.95 -20.61 -17.40
N ALA A 41 -14.43 -20.48 -18.64
CA ALA A 41 -14.46 -19.21 -19.35
C ALA A 41 -15.35 -18.17 -18.62
N ARG A 42 -16.56 -18.56 -18.22
CA ARG A 42 -17.46 -17.68 -17.44
C ARG A 42 -16.87 -17.32 -16.08
N TRP A 43 -16.26 -18.27 -15.39
CA TRP A 43 -15.57 -18.02 -14.11
C TRP A 43 -14.40 -17.05 -14.29
N LYS A 44 -13.53 -17.26 -15.29
CA LYS A 44 -12.40 -16.36 -15.60
C LYS A 44 -12.87 -14.96 -15.97
N ALA A 45 -13.94 -14.83 -16.77
CA ALA A 45 -14.54 -13.55 -17.08
C ALA A 45 -15.04 -12.83 -15.82
N SER A 46 -15.65 -13.55 -14.88
CA SER A 46 -16.11 -12.99 -13.59
C SER A 46 -14.97 -12.46 -12.71
N LEU A 47 -13.73 -12.93 -12.92
CA LEU A 47 -12.53 -12.45 -12.24
C LEU A 47 -11.91 -11.21 -12.92
N GLY A 48 -12.51 -10.69 -14.00
CA GLY A 48 -12.02 -9.50 -14.69
C GLY A 48 -10.80 -9.75 -15.59
N LEU A 49 -10.52 -11.01 -15.96
CA LEU A 49 -9.39 -11.36 -16.84
C LEU A 49 -9.49 -10.71 -18.23
N ASP A 50 -10.70 -10.46 -18.74
CA ASP A 50 -10.90 -9.77 -20.03
C ASP A 50 -10.52 -8.29 -19.99
N ALA A 51 -10.65 -7.63 -18.83
CA ALA A 51 -10.21 -6.25 -18.65
C ALA A 51 -8.68 -6.16 -18.51
N ALA A 52 -8.05 -7.21 -17.98
CA ALA A 52 -6.61 -7.26 -17.74
C ALA A 52 -5.75 -7.32 -19.02
N THR A 53 -6.32 -7.71 -20.17
CA THR A 53 -5.63 -7.71 -21.48
C THR A 53 -5.66 -6.37 -22.21
N SER A 54 -6.63 -5.51 -21.87
CA SER A 54 -6.99 -4.33 -22.68
C SER A 54 -6.51 -3.01 -22.07
N GLY A 55 -5.88 -3.07 -20.89
CA GLY A 55 -5.34 -1.89 -20.22
C GLY A 55 -4.14 -1.29 -20.94
N ASP A 56 -4.00 0.03 -20.82
CA ASP A 56 -2.85 0.76 -21.36
C ASP A 56 -1.55 0.25 -20.70
N LYS A 57 -0.64 -0.28 -21.52
CA LYS A 57 0.65 -0.82 -21.06
C LYS A 57 1.73 0.25 -20.87
N SER A 58 1.46 1.50 -21.24
CA SER A 58 2.37 2.63 -21.01
C SER A 58 2.38 3.09 -19.55
N VAL A 59 1.31 2.81 -18.80
CA VAL A 59 1.20 3.06 -17.36
C VAL A 59 1.59 1.81 -16.56
N PRO A 60 2.14 1.93 -15.33
CA PRO A 60 2.50 0.77 -14.51
C PRO A 60 1.28 -0.12 -14.20
N LYS A 61 1.48 -1.43 -13.93
CA LYS A 61 0.36 -2.36 -13.63
C LYS A 61 -0.43 -1.90 -12.39
N LEU A 62 0.24 -1.44 -11.35
CA LEU A 62 -0.35 -0.86 -10.14
C LEU A 62 0.06 0.61 -10.01
N THR A 63 -0.91 1.48 -9.82
CA THR A 63 -0.70 2.89 -9.46
C THR A 63 -1.32 3.15 -8.10
N LEU A 64 -0.53 3.64 -7.14
CA LEU A 64 -1.06 4.15 -5.89
C LEU A 64 -1.53 5.59 -6.08
N LEU A 65 -2.72 5.90 -5.59
CA LEU A 65 -3.34 7.21 -5.75
C LEU A 65 -3.20 8.03 -4.48
N THR A 66 -3.71 7.53 -3.35
CA THR A 66 -3.72 8.27 -2.09
C THR A 66 -3.51 7.37 -0.88
N LEU A 67 -2.93 7.93 0.18
CA LEU A 67 -2.95 7.37 1.54
C LEU A 67 -3.68 8.35 2.44
N GLU A 68 -4.81 7.94 2.99
CA GLU A 68 -5.63 8.75 3.89
C GLU A 68 -5.56 8.22 5.32
N LEU A 69 -5.40 9.13 6.29
CA LEU A 69 -5.55 8.83 7.71
C LEU A 69 -6.88 9.36 8.19
N THR A 70 -7.80 8.46 8.54
CA THR A 70 -9.11 8.81 9.10
C THR A 70 -9.12 8.58 10.60
N SER A 71 -9.83 9.42 11.34
CA SER A 71 -10.06 9.24 12.77
C SER A 71 -11.46 9.74 13.13
N PRO A 72 -12.20 9.05 14.02
CA PRO A 72 -13.49 9.53 14.49
C PRO A 72 -13.40 10.83 15.28
N THR A 73 -12.20 11.19 15.76
CA THR A 73 -11.99 12.43 16.52
C THR A 73 -11.42 13.58 15.67
N LEU A 74 -11.23 13.36 14.36
CA LEU A 74 -10.72 14.36 13.42
C LEU A 74 -11.70 15.55 13.31
N PRO A 75 -11.23 16.81 13.33
CA PRO A 75 -12.10 17.97 13.21
C PRO A 75 -12.74 18.06 11.83
N GLU A 76 -13.98 18.54 11.77
CA GLU A 76 -14.67 18.80 10.50
C GLU A 76 -13.87 19.76 9.61
N GLY A 77 -13.68 19.39 8.34
CA GLY A 77 -12.91 20.17 7.36
C GLY A 77 -11.40 19.90 7.35
N LYS A 78 -10.87 19.10 8.27
CA LYS A 78 -9.49 18.62 8.20
C LYS A 78 -9.45 17.28 7.46
N SER A 79 -8.59 17.18 6.45
CA SER A 79 -8.29 15.94 5.74
C SER A 79 -6.80 15.64 5.89
N LEU A 80 -6.47 14.38 6.18
CA LEU A 80 -5.11 13.89 6.31
C LEU A 80 -4.82 12.93 5.16
N GLU A 81 -4.82 13.48 3.94
CA GLU A 81 -4.57 12.74 2.72
C GLU A 81 -3.19 13.08 2.13
N ILE A 82 -2.45 12.03 1.76
CA ILE A 82 -1.23 12.12 0.99
C ILE A 82 -1.54 11.69 -0.44
N ASP A 83 -1.42 12.61 -1.39
CA ASP A 83 -1.41 12.27 -2.81
C ASP A 83 -0.10 11.53 -3.15
N LEU A 84 -0.25 10.27 -3.56
CA LEU A 84 0.83 9.39 -3.95
C LEU A 84 1.07 9.41 -5.46
N SER A 85 0.19 10.02 -6.24
CA SER A 85 0.30 10.08 -7.70
C SER A 85 1.40 11.06 -8.15
N SER A 86 1.56 12.17 -7.42
CA SER A 86 2.54 13.21 -7.74
C SER A 86 3.79 13.13 -6.86
N LYS A 87 4.97 13.15 -7.50
CA LYS A 87 6.26 13.17 -6.81
C LYS A 87 6.41 14.41 -5.92
N GLU A 88 5.96 15.57 -6.39
CA GLU A 88 6.07 16.84 -5.66
C GLU A 88 5.29 16.81 -4.34
N LYS A 89 4.12 16.17 -4.34
CA LYS A 89 3.30 15.98 -3.13
C LYS A 89 3.99 15.05 -2.13
N ARG A 90 4.60 13.96 -2.61
CA ARG A 90 5.40 13.06 -1.75
C ARG A 90 6.58 13.79 -1.10
N GLU A 91 7.32 14.58 -1.88
CA GLU A 91 8.43 15.41 -1.36
C GLU A 91 7.95 16.49 -0.39
N TYR A 92 6.74 17.01 -0.59
CA TYR A 92 6.11 17.94 0.35
C TYR A 92 5.89 17.28 1.72
N PHE A 93 5.31 16.08 1.76
CA PHE A 93 5.06 15.36 3.03
C PHE A 93 6.31 14.74 3.66
N GLU A 94 7.41 14.60 2.90
CA GLU A 94 8.72 14.27 3.45
C GLU A 94 9.31 15.43 4.28
N LYS A 95 8.97 16.68 3.92
CA LYS A 95 9.46 17.89 4.60
C LYS A 95 8.45 18.46 5.60
N ASN A 96 7.16 18.30 5.31
CA ASN A 96 6.06 18.86 6.10
C ASN A 96 5.34 17.72 6.83
N ALA A 97 5.45 17.72 8.15
CA ALA A 97 4.83 16.68 8.95
C ALA A 97 3.32 16.81 9.03
N ILE A 98 2.62 15.69 8.86
CA ILE A 98 1.20 15.58 9.13
C ILE A 98 1.01 15.55 10.65
N GLN A 99 0.33 16.56 11.19
CA GLN A 99 0.05 16.60 12.62
C GLN A 99 -1.19 15.77 12.95
N VAL A 100 -1.04 14.90 13.94
CA VAL A 100 -2.10 14.03 14.48
C VAL A 100 -2.19 14.17 15.98
N LYS A 101 -3.38 13.89 16.51
CA LYS A 101 -3.66 13.95 17.95
C LYS A 101 -3.19 12.67 18.66
N GLU A 102 -2.49 12.83 19.77
CA GLU A 102 -2.07 11.73 20.65
C GLU A 102 -3.28 10.99 21.23
N GLY A 103 -3.21 9.66 21.32
CA GLY A 103 -4.32 8.83 21.82
C GLY A 103 -5.57 8.81 20.94
N ALA A 104 -5.51 9.35 19.72
CA ALA A 104 -6.60 9.22 18.77
C ALA A 104 -6.51 7.90 18.02
N SER A 105 -7.61 7.14 18.00
CA SER A 105 -7.73 5.98 17.12
C SER A 105 -7.75 6.44 15.67
N TYR A 106 -7.05 5.73 14.79
CA TYR A 106 -6.95 6.07 13.39
C TYR A 106 -7.03 4.82 12.51
N LYS A 107 -7.43 5.05 11.26
CA LYS A 107 -7.40 4.07 10.19
C LYS A 107 -6.61 4.64 9.03
N ALA A 108 -5.63 3.90 8.55
CA ALA A 108 -4.93 4.24 7.33
C ALA A 108 -5.59 3.50 6.16
N ILE A 109 -6.07 4.25 5.17
CA ILE A 109 -6.74 3.72 3.99
C ILE A 109 -5.87 4.07 2.79
N ILE A 110 -5.46 3.05 2.05
CA ILE A 110 -4.70 3.24 0.81
C ILE A 110 -5.62 3.05 -0.39
N THR A 111 -5.58 4.00 -1.31
CA THR A 111 -6.33 3.94 -2.57
C THR A 111 -5.38 3.69 -3.73
N TYR A 112 -5.67 2.68 -4.54
CA TYR A 112 -4.83 2.26 -5.66
C TYR A 112 -5.67 1.77 -6.84
N LYS A 113 -5.05 1.72 -8.01
CA LYS A 113 -5.66 1.27 -9.26
C LYS A 113 -4.78 0.25 -9.95
N VAL A 114 -5.38 -0.86 -10.37
CA VAL A 114 -4.72 -1.86 -11.23
C VAL A 114 -5.07 -1.52 -12.67
N ASN A 115 -4.10 -1.07 -13.46
CA ASN A 115 -4.33 -0.55 -14.81
C ASN A 115 -4.39 -1.65 -15.87
N HIS A 116 -3.52 -2.66 -15.77
CA HIS A 116 -3.44 -3.77 -16.70
C HIS A 116 -2.84 -5.01 -16.02
N SER A 117 -3.02 -6.18 -16.63
CA SER A 117 -2.55 -7.46 -16.07
C SER A 117 -3.15 -7.79 -14.70
N ILE A 118 -2.54 -8.74 -14.00
CA ILE A 118 -2.88 -9.12 -12.63
C ILE A 118 -1.70 -8.75 -11.73
N VAL A 119 -2.02 -8.15 -10.60
CA VAL A 119 -1.09 -7.96 -9.48
C VAL A 119 -1.41 -9.04 -8.45
N THR A 120 -0.43 -9.87 -8.09
CA THR A 120 -0.62 -10.98 -7.17
C THR A 120 0.06 -10.73 -5.84
N GLY A 121 -0.69 -10.85 -4.75
CA GLY A 121 -0.15 -10.76 -3.40
C GLY A 121 0.49 -9.40 -3.10
N ALA A 122 -0.13 -8.31 -3.55
CA ALA A 122 0.29 -6.96 -3.18
C ALA A 122 0.18 -6.77 -1.65
N ARG A 123 1.18 -6.11 -1.08
CA ARG A 123 1.31 -5.84 0.35
C ARG A 123 1.78 -4.42 0.58
N TYR A 124 1.24 -3.82 1.61
CA TYR A 124 1.69 -2.56 2.17
C TYR A 124 2.61 -2.84 3.35
N ILE A 125 3.79 -2.23 3.35
CA ILE A 125 4.75 -2.29 4.45
C ILE A 125 5.06 -0.87 4.88
N GLN A 126 4.95 -0.61 6.17
CA GLN A 126 5.26 0.67 6.78
C GLN A 126 6.29 0.46 7.89
N VAL A 127 7.33 1.30 7.89
CA VAL A 127 8.33 1.35 8.95
C VAL A 127 8.31 2.74 9.56
N ILE A 128 8.07 2.81 10.87
CA ILE A 128 8.04 4.03 11.67
C ILE A 128 9.34 4.10 12.45
N LYS A 129 10.11 5.18 12.29
CA LYS A 129 11.38 5.42 12.97
C LYS A 129 11.33 6.70 13.81
N ARG A 130 11.80 6.61 15.06
CA ARG A 130 12.02 7.75 15.97
C ARG A 130 13.24 7.51 16.85
N GLY A 131 14.39 8.04 16.45
CA GLY A 131 15.65 7.77 17.14
C GLY A 131 15.93 6.26 17.16
N PRO A 132 16.16 5.63 18.33
CA PRO A 132 16.36 4.18 18.42
C PRO A 132 15.06 3.37 18.30
N PHE A 133 13.89 4.03 18.36
CA PHE A 133 12.60 3.35 18.22
C PHE A 133 12.31 3.05 16.76
N LYS A 134 11.87 1.82 16.49
CA LYS A 134 11.60 1.30 15.17
C LYS A 134 10.44 0.31 15.24
N GLU A 135 9.41 0.55 14.46
CA GLU A 135 8.24 -0.30 14.39
C GLU A 135 7.91 -0.60 12.93
N LYS A 136 7.56 -1.85 12.63
CA LYS A 136 7.17 -2.30 11.30
C LYS A 136 5.75 -2.81 11.33
N VAL A 137 4.94 -2.35 10.38
CA VAL A 137 3.57 -2.80 10.15
C VAL A 137 3.47 -3.32 8.72
N GLU A 138 2.85 -4.48 8.53
CA GLU A 138 2.60 -5.08 7.22
C GLU A 138 1.11 -5.41 7.08
N ALA A 139 0.53 -5.10 5.93
CA ALA A 139 -0.86 -5.39 5.61
C ALA A 139 -0.98 -5.95 4.19
N MET A 140 -1.74 -7.03 4.03
CA MET A 140 -1.99 -7.63 2.72
C MET A 140 -3.08 -6.85 2.00
N LEU A 141 -2.75 -6.31 0.83
CA LEU A 141 -3.73 -5.70 -0.06
C LEU A 141 -4.51 -6.79 -0.79
N GLY A 142 -3.81 -7.80 -1.34
CA GLY A 142 -4.42 -8.95 -1.99
C GLY A 142 -3.96 -9.16 -3.43
N SER A 143 -4.73 -9.95 -4.19
CA SER A 143 -4.46 -10.21 -5.61
C SER A 143 -5.62 -9.69 -6.45
N TYR A 144 -5.31 -8.93 -7.49
CA TYR A 144 -6.27 -8.12 -8.20
C TYR A 144 -5.94 -8.05 -9.69
N SER A 145 -6.97 -8.25 -10.51
CA SER A 145 -6.96 -7.96 -11.94
C SER A 145 -7.21 -6.46 -12.19
N ALA A 146 -6.94 -6.03 -13.42
CA ALA A 146 -7.21 -4.68 -13.87
C ALA A 146 -8.68 -4.29 -13.64
N ASP A 147 -8.87 -3.11 -13.08
CA ASP A 147 -10.19 -2.54 -12.79
C ASP A 147 -10.18 -1.07 -13.19
N PRO A 148 -11.18 -0.58 -13.96
CA PRO A 148 -11.27 0.83 -14.28
C PRO A 148 -11.42 1.71 -13.03
N ASN A 149 -12.03 1.19 -11.97
CA ASN A 149 -12.29 1.90 -10.73
C ASN A 149 -11.15 1.71 -9.72
N PRO A 150 -10.72 2.79 -9.04
CA PRO A 150 -9.82 2.68 -7.90
C PRO A 150 -10.42 1.84 -6.77
N ARG A 151 -9.55 1.15 -6.05
CA ARG A 151 -9.89 0.37 -4.86
C ARG A 151 -9.27 1.03 -3.64
N SER A 152 -10.02 1.06 -2.54
CA SER A 152 -9.55 1.55 -1.25
C SER A 152 -9.51 0.39 -0.26
N THR A 153 -8.42 0.28 0.49
CA THR A 153 -8.23 -0.80 1.47
C THR A 153 -7.70 -0.22 2.76
N GLU A 154 -8.31 -0.60 3.88
CA GLU A 154 -7.78 -0.30 5.21
C GLU A 154 -6.52 -1.15 5.43
N VAL A 155 -5.38 -0.49 5.65
CA VAL A 155 -4.08 -1.14 5.87
C VAL A 155 -3.64 -1.11 7.32
N ILE A 156 -4.13 -0.14 8.10
CA ILE A 156 -3.84 -0.03 9.53
C ILE A 156 -5.11 0.41 10.23
N SER A 157 -5.39 -0.18 11.38
CA SER A 157 -6.38 0.31 12.34
C SER A 157 -5.76 0.22 13.72
N ASP A 158 -5.35 1.37 14.27
CA ASP A 158 -4.59 1.44 15.51
C ASP A 158 -4.87 2.76 16.26
N GLU A 159 -4.18 3.01 17.36
CA GLU A 159 -4.25 4.24 18.13
C GLU A 159 -2.88 4.92 18.20
N PHE A 160 -2.85 6.25 18.01
CA PHE A 160 -1.59 6.98 18.15
C PHE A 160 -1.09 6.94 19.60
N PRO A 161 0.21 6.71 19.83
CA PRO A 161 0.75 6.68 21.19
C PRO A 161 0.56 8.03 21.90
N SER A 162 0.38 8.00 23.21
CA SER A 162 0.13 9.17 24.05
C SER A 162 1.21 9.41 25.11
N GLY A 163 1.30 10.65 25.57
CA GLY A 163 2.21 11.08 26.62
C GLY A 163 3.34 11.99 26.14
N LEU A 164 4.02 12.63 27.10
CA LEU A 164 5.12 13.57 26.86
C LEU A 164 6.24 12.97 25.98
N VAL A 165 6.51 11.68 26.12
CA VAL A 165 7.57 10.99 25.37
C VAL A 165 7.12 10.62 23.96
N ALA A 166 5.82 10.35 23.75
CA ALA A 166 5.26 10.00 22.45
C ALA A 166 5.07 11.21 21.54
N ARG A 167 4.87 12.40 22.11
CA ARG A 167 4.75 13.66 21.35
C ARG A 167 6.08 14.05 20.69
N SER A 168 6.20 13.70 19.42
CA SER A 168 7.40 13.93 18.62
C SER A 168 7.08 13.84 17.13
N THR A 169 8.09 14.07 16.30
CA THR A 169 8.02 13.80 14.86
C THR A 169 8.64 12.43 14.59
N TYR A 170 7.90 11.59 13.89
CA TYR A 170 8.26 10.26 13.44
C TYR A 170 8.50 10.31 11.94
N THR A 171 9.58 9.67 11.51
CA THR A 171 9.79 9.41 10.10
C THR A 171 9.10 8.10 9.75
N VAL A 172 8.17 8.17 8.80
CA VAL A 172 7.46 7.00 8.30
C VAL A 172 7.94 6.73 6.88
N THR A 173 8.38 5.51 6.61
CA THR A 173 8.69 5.04 5.27
C THR A 173 7.68 3.96 4.91
N SER A 174 6.96 4.18 3.83
CA SER A 174 5.88 3.33 3.35
C SER A 174 6.25 2.76 1.98
N LYS A 175 5.94 1.48 1.78
CA LYS A 175 6.29 0.74 0.57
C LYS A 175 5.17 -0.21 0.19
N VAL A 176 4.88 -0.30 -1.10
CA VAL A 176 4.02 -1.35 -1.66
C VAL A 176 4.85 -2.27 -2.53
N ILE A 177 4.79 -3.55 -2.22
CA ILE A 177 5.47 -4.62 -2.95
C ILE A 177 4.46 -5.71 -3.33
N ASP A 178 4.78 -6.54 -4.30
CA ASP A 178 4.01 -7.76 -4.61
C ASP A 178 4.78 -9.04 -4.27
N ILE A 179 4.16 -10.18 -4.59
CA ILE A 179 4.73 -11.51 -4.33
C ILE A 179 6.02 -11.79 -5.11
N ASP A 180 6.25 -11.08 -6.22
CA ASP A 180 7.46 -11.17 -7.02
C ASP A 180 8.57 -10.23 -6.49
N ASN A 181 8.34 -9.60 -5.32
CA ASN A 181 9.16 -8.56 -4.72
C ASN A 181 9.32 -7.31 -5.61
N GLN A 182 8.42 -7.10 -6.57
CA GLN A 182 8.42 -5.87 -7.35
C GLN A 182 7.94 -4.72 -6.46
N VAL A 183 8.75 -3.67 -6.37
CA VAL A 183 8.39 -2.44 -5.65
C VAL A 183 7.55 -1.56 -6.58
N TRP A 184 6.30 -1.31 -6.17
CA TRP A 184 5.36 -0.46 -6.91
C TRP A 184 5.51 1.01 -6.55
N LEU A 185 5.64 1.30 -5.25
CA LEU A 185 5.97 2.63 -4.77
C LEU A 185 6.71 2.54 -3.44
N ASP A 186 7.65 3.44 -3.25
CA ASP A 186 8.40 3.67 -2.02
C ASP A 186 8.39 5.18 -1.75
N TRP A 187 7.94 5.59 -0.57
CA TRP A 187 7.90 7.00 -0.18
C TRP A 187 8.11 7.18 1.32
N LYS A 188 8.66 8.34 1.66
CA LYS A 188 8.91 8.76 3.03
C LYS A 188 8.07 9.98 3.35
N TRP A 189 7.55 10.04 4.56
CA TRP A 189 6.72 11.13 5.04
C TRP A 189 6.94 11.33 6.55
N GLN A 190 6.59 12.52 7.04
CA GLN A 190 6.75 12.87 8.44
C GLN A 190 5.40 12.88 9.14
N LEU A 191 5.32 12.25 10.30
CA LEU A 191 4.15 12.21 11.16
C LEU A 191 4.48 12.91 12.47
N LYS A 192 3.71 13.92 12.87
CA LYS A 192 3.91 14.64 14.12
C LYS A 192 2.77 14.36 15.08
N ILE A 193 3.09 13.74 16.21
CA ILE A 193 2.11 13.49 17.28
C ILE A 193 2.10 14.68 18.23
N ALA A 194 0.93 15.28 18.42
CA ALA A 194 0.71 16.44 19.27
C ALA A 194 -0.51 16.25 20.19
N LYS A 195 -0.71 17.16 21.16
CA LYS A 195 -1.89 17.13 22.06
C LYS A 195 -3.21 17.31 21.31
N ASP A 196 -3.15 18.10 20.24
CA ASP A 196 -4.27 18.53 19.44
C ASP A 196 -3.98 18.24 17.97
N TRP A 197 -5.04 18.25 17.16
CA TRP A 197 -4.96 17.97 15.73
C TRP A 197 -4.12 18.98 14.98
#